data_AF-A0A968HM10-F1
#
_entry.id   AF-A0A968HM10-F1
#
_cell.length_a   1.000
_cell.length_b   1.000
_cell.length_c   1.000
_cell.angle_alpha   90.00
_cell.angle_beta   90.00
_cell.angle_gamma   90.00
#
_symmetry.space_group_name_H-M   'P 1'
#
loop_
_entity.id
_entity.type
_entity.pdbx_description
1 polymer ?
#
loop_
_entity_poly.entity_id
_entity_poly.type
_entity_poly.pdbx_seq_one_letter_code
_entity_poly.pdbx_strand_id
1 'polypeptide(L)'
;MRSRTIREGAVGLFILLALGVLGAVVLWLRGIATGGRSYEIFVEFDDVGLMQAGAPCATGAVPIGRVLSIEPEVNKVVATLEVEPASVIVPRDSIIAVNETGLVGETGVDITPLAELPTATKIPLPTSSKCDSELIICDRDRL
;
A
#
# COMPACT_ATOMS: atom_id res chain seq x y z
N MET A 1 12.92 -53.54 18.38
CA MET A 1 13.64 -52.73 17.37
C MET A 1 12.79 -51.64 16.69
N ARG A 2 11.46 -51.77 16.58
CA ARG A 2 10.55 -50.81 15.91
C ARG A 2 10.41 -49.42 16.57
N SER A 3 10.77 -49.26 17.86
CA SER A 3 10.58 -48.00 18.60
C SER A 3 11.63 -46.92 18.31
N ARG A 4 12.85 -47.27 17.86
CA ARG A 4 13.91 -46.28 17.58
C ARG A 4 13.64 -45.52 16.27
N THR A 5 13.29 -46.24 15.20
CA THR A 5 12.95 -45.64 13.91
C THR A 5 11.71 -44.74 13.96
N ILE A 6 10.72 -45.10 14.78
CA ILE A 6 9.54 -44.22 15.01
C ILE A 6 9.95 -42.93 15.73
N ARG A 7 10.87 -43.01 16.69
CA ARG A 7 11.34 -41.83 17.45
C ARG A 7 12.18 -40.90 16.58
N GLU A 8 13.07 -41.45 15.77
CA GLU A 8 13.92 -40.68 14.83
C GLU A 8 13.09 -40.03 13.72
N GLY A 9 12.10 -40.74 13.16
CA GLY A 9 11.17 -40.18 12.17
C GLY A 9 10.26 -39.07 12.74
N ALA A 10 9.82 -39.19 13.99
CA ALA A 10 9.00 -38.17 14.65
C ALA A 10 9.75 -36.84 14.84
N VAL A 11 11.05 -36.89 15.17
CA VAL A 11 11.88 -35.67 15.31
C VAL A 11 12.08 -34.99 13.96
N GLY A 12 12.33 -35.77 12.89
CA GLY A 12 12.45 -35.23 11.53
C GLY A 12 11.16 -34.55 11.06
N LEU A 13 10.01 -35.19 11.29
CA LEU A 13 8.71 -34.60 10.96
C LEU A 13 8.44 -33.32 11.76
N PHE A 14 8.79 -33.30 13.05
CA PHE A 14 8.62 -32.12 13.91
C PHE A 14 9.43 -30.93 13.39
N ILE A 15 10.68 -31.15 12.97
CA ILE A 15 11.55 -30.10 12.41
C ILE A 15 10.96 -29.56 11.10
N LEU A 16 10.47 -30.42 10.21
CA LEU A 16 9.85 -30.00 8.95
C LEU A 16 8.57 -29.17 9.20
N LEU A 17 7.74 -29.58 10.16
CA LEU A 17 6.52 -28.86 10.52
C LEU A 17 6.86 -27.48 11.13
N ALA A 18 7.86 -27.42 12.00
CA ALA A 18 8.34 -26.17 12.58
C ALA A 18 8.87 -25.19 11.51
N LEU A 19 9.66 -25.68 10.56
CA LEU A 19 10.12 -24.89 9.40
C LEU A 19 8.95 -24.41 8.53
N GLY A 20 7.95 -25.26 8.31
CA GLY A 20 6.75 -24.88 7.56
C GLY A 20 5.95 -23.76 8.23
N VAL A 21 5.71 -23.87 9.54
CA VAL A 21 5.02 -22.84 10.33
C VAL A 21 5.82 -21.55 10.36
N LEU A 22 7.14 -21.62 10.58
CA LEU A 22 8.00 -20.45 10.57
C LEU A 22 8.01 -19.75 9.20
N GLY A 23 8.06 -20.52 8.11
CA GLY A 23 7.94 -19.99 6.76
C GLY A 23 6.61 -19.28 6.52
N ALA A 24 5.50 -19.87 6.97
CA ALA A 24 4.17 -19.27 6.87
C ALA A 24 4.07 -17.94 7.67
N VAL A 25 4.61 -17.90 8.89
CA VAL A 25 4.64 -16.68 9.71
C VAL A 25 5.49 -15.58 9.05
N VAL A 26 6.66 -15.91 8.49
CA VAL A 26 7.50 -14.94 7.78
C VAL A 26 6.79 -14.36 6.56
N LEU A 27 6.09 -15.18 5.78
CA LEU A 27 5.30 -14.70 4.63
C LEU A 27 4.14 -13.81 5.07
N TRP A 28 3.48 -14.15 6.18
CA TRP A 28 2.40 -13.36 6.74
C TRP A 28 2.88 -12.01 7.29
N LEU A 29 3.99 -11.99 8.05
CA LEU A 29 4.59 -10.75 8.57
C LEU A 29 5.12 -9.82 7.48
N ARG A 30 5.52 -10.36 6.33
CA ARG A 30 5.88 -9.56 5.15
C ARG A 30 4.69 -8.84 4.53
N GLY A 31 3.46 -9.10 4.97
CA GLY A 31 2.27 -8.42 4.46
C GLY A 31 2.04 -8.70 2.98
N ILE A 32 2.41 -9.89 2.49
CA ILE A 32 2.07 -10.34 1.13
C ILE A 32 0.55 -10.47 1.09
N ALA A 33 -0.11 -9.38 0.73
CA ALA A 33 -1.55 -9.31 0.55
C ALA A 33 -1.91 -10.20 -0.64
N THR A 34 -2.63 -11.28 -0.36
CA THR A 34 -3.09 -12.22 -1.37
C THR A 34 -4.37 -11.69 -2.00
N GLY A 35 -4.23 -10.90 -3.07
CA GLY A 35 -5.28 -10.76 -4.09
C GLY A 35 -6.26 -9.59 -3.94
N GLY A 36 -5.97 -8.58 -3.14
CA GLY A 36 -6.64 -7.27 -3.28
C GLY A 36 -6.23 -6.62 -4.60
N ARG A 37 -7.18 -6.14 -5.41
CA ARG A 37 -6.84 -5.24 -6.52
C ARG A 37 -6.42 -3.91 -5.88
N SER A 38 -5.19 -3.49 -6.09
CA SER A 38 -4.71 -2.13 -5.79
C SER A 38 -4.48 -1.38 -7.11
N TYR A 39 -4.24 -0.08 -7.01
CA TYR A 39 -3.76 0.74 -8.12
C TYR A 39 -2.61 1.62 -7.65
N GLU A 40 -1.77 2.00 -8.59
CA GLU A 40 -0.57 2.79 -8.32
C GLU A 40 -0.78 4.23 -8.81
N ILE A 41 -0.25 5.21 -8.09
CA ILE A 41 -0.22 6.60 -8.53
C ILE A 41 1.18 7.18 -8.30
N PHE A 42 1.61 8.06 -9.18
CA PHE A 42 2.91 8.74 -9.07
C PHE A 42 2.66 10.17 -8.64
N VAL A 43 3.27 10.59 -7.53
CA VAL A 43 3.12 11.95 -7.00
C VAL A 43 4.47 12.62 -6.92
N GLU A 44 4.57 13.81 -7.50
CA GLU A 44 5.75 14.66 -7.44
C GLU A 44 5.70 15.56 -6.21
N PHE A 45 6.73 15.47 -5.37
CA PHE A 45 6.92 16.33 -4.21
C PHE A 45 8.15 17.22 -4.40
N ASP A 46 8.09 18.44 -3.84
CA ASP A 46 9.26 19.31 -3.69
C ASP A 46 10.20 18.79 -2.59
N ASP A 47 9.62 18.34 -1.48
CA ASP A 47 10.33 17.77 -0.35
C ASP A 47 9.47 16.66 0.27
N VAL A 48 10.10 15.56 0.65
CA VAL A 48 9.48 14.40 1.29
C VAL A 48 9.98 14.17 2.72
N GLY A 49 10.86 15.04 3.22
CA GLY A 49 11.45 14.92 4.56
C GLY A 49 12.12 13.56 4.78
N LEU A 50 11.65 12.84 5.80
CA LEU A 50 12.16 11.52 6.22
C LEU A 50 11.30 10.35 5.74
N MET A 51 10.46 10.55 4.71
CA MET A 51 9.55 9.52 4.22
C MET A 51 10.31 8.30 3.68
N GLN A 52 9.84 7.10 4.03
CA GLN A 52 10.43 5.83 3.60
C GLN A 52 9.42 4.96 2.86
N ALA A 53 9.91 4.01 2.06
CA ALA A 53 9.06 2.97 1.48
C ALA A 53 8.33 2.21 2.61
N GLY A 54 7.04 2.00 2.43
CA GLY A 54 6.14 1.44 3.43
C GLY A 54 5.45 2.48 4.33
N ALA A 55 5.76 3.78 4.19
CA ALA A 55 5.04 4.84 4.89
C ALA A 55 3.53 4.78 4.57
N PRO A 56 2.66 5.06 5.56
CA PRO A 56 1.22 4.96 5.37
C PRO A 56 0.69 6.08 4.46
N CYS A 57 -0.28 5.73 3.62
CA CYS A 57 -1.09 6.70 2.89
C CYS A 57 -2.51 6.68 3.47
N ALA A 58 -3.02 7.85 3.85
CA ALA A 58 -4.31 7.99 4.49
C ALA A 58 -5.16 9.09 3.84
N THR A 59 -6.47 9.00 4.00
CA THR A 59 -7.39 10.10 3.72
C THR A 59 -8.19 10.38 4.98
N GLY A 60 -8.11 11.61 5.51
CA GLY A 60 -8.83 11.98 6.73
C GLY A 60 -8.54 11.05 7.91
N ALA A 61 -7.27 10.68 8.10
CA ALA A 61 -6.79 9.72 9.11
C ALA A 61 -7.25 8.26 8.95
N VAL A 62 -7.87 7.89 7.82
CA VAL A 62 -8.17 6.50 7.48
C VAL A 62 -7.10 5.97 6.52
N PRO A 63 -6.35 4.91 6.88
CA PRO A 63 -5.34 4.35 5.99
C PRO A 63 -5.99 3.71 4.77
N ILE A 64 -5.55 4.12 3.58
CA ILE A 64 -6.04 3.63 2.29
C ILE A 64 -4.92 3.06 1.42
N GLY A 65 -3.70 2.98 1.93
CA GLY A 65 -2.56 2.59 1.11
C GLY A 65 -1.20 2.77 1.77
N ARG A 66 -0.15 2.71 0.96
CA ARG A 66 1.25 2.87 1.38
C ARG A 66 2.13 3.38 0.25
N VAL A 67 3.28 3.92 0.61
CA VAL A 67 4.34 4.28 -0.35
C VAL A 67 5.10 3.01 -0.78
N LEU A 68 5.23 2.77 -2.08
CA LEU A 68 6.00 1.64 -2.64
C LEU A 68 7.47 2.01 -2.87
N SER A 69 7.72 3.14 -3.53
CA SER A 69 9.06 3.62 -3.86
C SER A 69 9.14 5.14 -3.76
N ILE A 70 10.36 5.64 -3.58
CA ILE A 70 10.68 7.07 -3.58
C ILE A 70 11.94 7.22 -4.43
N GLU A 71 11.84 7.99 -5.50
CA GLU A 71 12.90 8.16 -6.50
C GLU A 71 13.21 9.65 -6.68
N PRO A 72 14.46 10.09 -6.43
CA PRO A 72 14.85 11.48 -6.66
C PRO A 72 14.99 11.75 -8.17
N GLU A 73 14.28 12.76 -8.66
CA GLU A 73 14.48 13.36 -9.99
C GLU A 73 15.23 14.69 -9.86
N VAL A 74 15.53 15.35 -11.00
CA VAL A 74 16.43 16.51 -11.07
C VAL A 74 16.00 17.67 -10.16
N ASN A 75 14.70 17.93 -10.06
CA ASN A 75 14.15 19.05 -9.29
C ASN A 75 13.04 18.64 -8.31
N LYS A 76 12.67 17.36 -8.29
CA LYS A 76 11.48 16.84 -7.61
C LYS A 76 11.80 15.45 -7.07
N VAL A 77 11.00 14.98 -6.13
CA VAL A 77 11.02 13.61 -5.65
C VAL A 77 9.72 12.95 -6.09
N VAL A 78 9.82 11.84 -6.81
CA VAL A 78 8.65 11.07 -7.23
C VAL A 78 8.43 9.93 -6.24
N ALA A 79 7.25 9.93 -5.61
CA ALA A 79 6.81 8.83 -4.78
C ALA A 79 5.76 8.00 -5.52
N THR A 80 5.95 6.69 -5.55
CA THR A 80 4.95 5.75 -6.04
C THR A 80 4.07 5.32 -4.87
N LEU A 81 2.78 5.62 -4.93
CA LEU A 81 1.81 5.27 -3.90
C LEU A 81 0.94 4.11 -4.38
N GLU A 82 0.72 3.14 -3.52
CA GLU A 82 -0.27 2.08 -3.70
C GLU A 82 -1.52 2.43 -2.91
N VAL A 83 -2.68 2.43 -3.57
CA VAL A 83 -3.98 2.58 -2.94
C VAL A 83 -4.73 1.25 -2.93
N GLU A 84 -5.13 0.80 -1.74
CA GLU A 84 -5.85 -0.44 -1.49
C GLU A 84 -7.06 -0.20 -0.56
N PRO A 85 -8.25 -0.73 -0.90
CA PRO A 85 -8.60 -1.47 -2.13
C PRO A 85 -8.83 -0.55 -3.34
N ALA A 86 -8.74 -1.07 -4.56
CA ALA A 86 -9.04 -0.36 -5.81
C ALA A 86 -10.51 0.10 -5.98
N SER A 87 -11.34 -0.08 -4.95
CA SER A 87 -12.66 0.55 -4.83
C SER A 87 -12.61 1.92 -4.17
N VAL A 88 -11.48 2.31 -3.57
CA VAL A 88 -11.27 3.67 -3.06
C VAL A 88 -11.17 4.60 -4.26
N ILE A 89 -12.00 5.64 -4.25
CA ILE A 89 -12.04 6.65 -5.31
C ILE A 89 -11.51 7.94 -4.70
N VAL A 90 -10.43 8.44 -5.27
CA VAL A 90 -9.84 9.72 -4.89
C VAL A 90 -10.22 10.77 -5.95
N PRO A 91 -10.91 11.85 -5.58
CA PRO A 91 -11.20 12.97 -6.49
C PRO A 91 -9.92 13.56 -7.07
N ARG A 92 -9.96 14.01 -8.33
CA ARG A 92 -8.78 14.64 -8.96
C ARG A 92 -8.33 15.92 -8.25
N ASP A 93 -9.25 16.67 -7.67
CA ASP A 93 -8.95 17.93 -6.97
C ASP A 93 -8.48 17.71 -5.53
N SER A 94 -8.11 16.48 -5.16
CA SER A 94 -7.55 16.19 -3.84
C SER A 94 -6.16 16.80 -3.69
N ILE A 95 -5.90 17.37 -2.52
CA ILE A 95 -4.56 17.80 -2.11
C ILE A 95 -3.83 16.58 -1.57
N ILE A 96 -2.67 16.28 -2.16
CA ILE A 96 -1.77 15.23 -1.67
C ILE A 96 -0.59 15.93 -1.00
N ALA A 97 -0.44 15.72 0.31
CA ALA A 97 0.61 16.36 1.08
C ALA A 97 1.35 15.32 1.93
N VAL A 98 2.64 15.58 2.14
CA VAL A 98 3.42 14.85 3.14
C VAL A 98 3.01 15.39 4.51
N ASN A 99 2.57 14.51 5.39
CA ASN A 99 2.17 14.86 6.74
C ASN A 99 3.06 14.13 7.75
N GLU A 100 3.50 14.85 8.76
CA GLU A 100 4.26 14.29 9.88
C GLU A 100 3.29 13.98 11.02
N THR A 101 3.14 12.69 11.30
CA THR A 101 2.31 12.20 12.39
C THR A 101 3.13 11.90 13.63
N GLY A 102 2.52 12.11 14.80
CA GLY A 102 3.05 11.68 16.09
C GLY A 102 4.18 12.54 16.68
N LEU A 103 4.64 12.13 17.86
CA LEU A 103 5.73 12.78 18.61
C LEU A 103 7.13 12.38 18.07
N VAL A 104 7.19 11.28 17.32
CA VAL A 104 8.44 10.66 16.85
C VAL A 104 8.78 11.09 15.41
N GLY A 105 7.90 11.87 14.76
CA GLY A 105 8.14 12.40 13.41
C GLY A 105 8.03 11.33 12.32
N GLU A 106 7.05 10.42 12.44
CA GLU A 106 6.75 9.48 11.36
C GLU A 106 6.09 10.24 10.20
N THR A 107 6.72 10.19 9.02
CA THR A 107 6.25 10.83 7.80
C THR A 107 5.35 9.87 7.02
N GLY A 108 4.21 10.38 6.56
CA GLY A 108 3.28 9.66 5.71
C GLY A 108 2.67 10.60 4.66
N VAL A 109 1.77 10.05 3.84
CA VAL A 109 1.04 10.82 2.84
C VAL A 109 -0.41 10.96 3.26
N ASP A 110 -0.90 12.20 3.32
CA ASP A 110 -2.31 12.49 3.52
C ASP A 110 -2.94 13.01 2.23
N ILE A 111 -4.08 12.41 1.88
CA ILE A 111 -4.89 12.76 0.72
C ILE A 111 -6.16 13.42 1.23
N THR A 112 -6.28 14.73 1.01
CA THR A 112 -7.45 15.51 1.42
C THR A 112 -8.29 15.88 0.19
N PRO A 113 -9.49 15.29 0.00
CA PRO A 113 -10.38 15.65 -1.10
C PRO A 113 -10.96 17.07 -0.91
N LEU A 114 -10.96 17.89 -1.97
CA LEU A 114 -11.56 19.22 -1.94
C LEU A 114 -13.02 19.23 -2.42
N ALA A 115 -13.37 18.38 -3.40
CA ALA A 115 -14.75 18.22 -3.85
C ALA A 115 -15.45 17.02 -3.22
N GLU A 116 -16.72 17.23 -2.89
CA GLU A 116 -17.65 16.14 -2.65
C GLU A 116 -18.05 15.53 -4.00
N LEU A 117 -17.66 14.27 -4.22
CA LEU A 117 -18.12 13.52 -5.39
C LEU A 117 -19.65 13.34 -5.31
N PRO A 118 -20.40 13.58 -6.40
CA PRO A 118 -21.84 13.37 -6.40
C PRO A 118 -22.16 11.89 -6.17
N THR A 119 -22.75 11.59 -5.01
CA THR A 119 -23.08 10.23 -4.52
C THR A 119 -23.99 9.43 -5.48
N ALA A 120 -24.60 10.10 -6.46
CA ALA A 120 -25.57 9.51 -7.39
C ALA A 120 -24.96 8.95 -8.70
N THR A 121 -23.66 9.14 -8.96
CA THR A 121 -23.06 8.76 -10.25
C THR A 121 -22.33 7.43 -10.12
N LYS A 122 -22.56 6.50 -11.06
CA LYS A 122 -21.74 5.29 -11.21
C LYS A 122 -20.33 5.71 -11.66
N ILE A 123 -19.49 6.06 -10.69
CA ILE A 123 -18.10 6.40 -10.96
C ILE A 123 -17.38 5.10 -11.36
N PRO A 124 -16.77 5.04 -12.56
CA PRO A 124 -15.99 3.87 -12.98
C PRO A 124 -14.80 3.66 -12.04
N LEU A 125 -14.41 2.40 -11.81
CA LEU A 125 -13.28 2.10 -10.93
C LEU A 125 -11.98 2.73 -11.49
N PRO A 126 -11.04 3.16 -10.62
CA PRO A 126 -9.73 3.69 -11.02
C PRO A 126 -8.91 2.74 -11.92
N THR A 127 -9.12 1.43 -11.75
CA THR A 127 -8.45 0.38 -12.54
C THR A 127 -9.20 -0.01 -13.82
N SER A 128 -10.29 0.67 -14.17
CA SER A 128 -11.09 0.36 -15.36
C SER A 128 -10.64 1.17 -16.58
N SER A 129 -10.78 0.60 -17.77
CA SER A 129 -10.45 1.27 -19.04
C SER A 129 -11.31 2.49 -19.36
N LYS A 130 -12.33 2.78 -18.54
CA LYS A 130 -13.23 3.94 -18.64
C LYS A 130 -13.00 4.95 -17.52
N CYS A 131 -11.86 4.88 -16.85
CA CYS A 131 -11.51 5.86 -15.83
C CYS A 131 -11.43 7.25 -16.47
N ASP A 132 -12.06 8.22 -15.82
CA ASP A 132 -12.08 9.61 -16.26
C ASP A 132 -11.12 10.41 -15.38
N SER A 133 -9.91 10.65 -15.92
CA SER A 133 -8.86 11.36 -15.21
C SER A 133 -9.24 12.80 -14.88
N GLU A 134 -10.28 13.42 -15.45
CA GLU A 134 -10.71 14.77 -15.08
C GLU A 134 -11.48 14.80 -13.75
N LEU A 135 -12.13 13.71 -13.39
CA LEU A 135 -12.97 13.59 -12.20
C LEU A 135 -12.26 12.89 -11.04
N ILE A 136 -11.48 11.84 -11.35
CA ILE A 136 -10.85 10.97 -10.35
C ILE A 136 -9.41 10.67 -10.74
N ILE A 137 -8.60 10.29 -9.76
CA ILE A 137 -7.23 9.81 -10.01
C ILE A 137 -7.31 8.34 -10.48
N CYS A 138 -6.71 8.06 -11.64
CA CYS A 138 -6.71 6.74 -12.27
C CYS A 138 -5.43 5.94 -11.98
N ASP A 139 -5.45 4.65 -12.31
CA ASP A 139 -4.26 3.79 -12.23
C ASP A 139 -3.13 4.34 -13.11
N ARG A 140 -1.96 4.50 -12.49
CA ARG A 140 -0.71 5.05 -13.04
C ARG A 140 -0.78 6.52 -13.47
N ASP A 141 -1.72 7.28 -12.92
CA ASP A 141 -1.71 8.74 -13.10
C ASP A 141 -0.47 9.35 -12.42
N ARG A 142 0.06 10.42 -13.04
CA ARG A 142 1.19 11.21 -12.55
C ARG A 142 0.70 12.61 -12.16
N LEU A 143 0.95 13.00 -10.92
CA LEU A 143 0.40 14.18 -10.24
C LEU A 143 1.50 15.11 -9.75
#